data_AF-A0A4Y2WSZ6-F1
#
_entry.id   AF-A0A4Y2WSZ6-F1
#
_cell.length_a   1.000
_cell.length_b   1.000
_cell.length_c   1.000
_cell.angle_alpha   90.00
_cell.angle_beta   90.00
_cell.angle_gamma   90.00
#
_symmetry.space_group_name_H-M   'P 1'
#
loop_
_entity.id
_entity.type
_entity.pdbx_description
1 polymer ?
#
loop_
_entity_poly.entity_id
_entity_poly.type
_entity_poly.pdbx_seq_one_letter_code
_entity_poly.pdbx_strand_id
1 'polypeptide(L)'
;VTQTVTFALIGAFITTIIDLPWSLYSTFVIEERHGFNKQTLGFFVKDKIKKFIVVQAIALPLLACIIQIVKVGGDYFFIILWLFCVILSV
;
A
#
# COMPACT_ATOMS: atom_id res chain seq x y z
N VAL A 1 14.67 -10.95 4.27
CA VAL A 1 13.81 -10.50 3.14
C VAL A 1 12.43 -11.08 3.32
N THR A 2 12.26 -12.41 3.27
CA THR A 2 10.95 -13.07 3.43
C THR A 2 10.22 -12.69 4.72
N GLN A 3 10.87 -12.76 5.89
CA GLN A 3 10.24 -12.37 7.16
C GLN A 3 9.76 -10.90 7.18
N THR A 4 10.57 -9.97 6.68
CA THR A 4 10.22 -8.54 6.60
C THR A 4 9.06 -8.28 5.63
N VAL A 5 9.06 -8.98 4.49
CA VAL A 5 7.99 -8.92 3.48
C VAL A 5 6.67 -9.47 4.07
N THR A 6 6.71 -10.59 4.78
CA THR A 6 5.54 -11.14 5.46
C THR A 6 5.03 -10.22 6.56
N PHE A 7 5.92 -9.63 7.36
CA PHE A 7 5.54 -8.65 8.38
C PHE A 7 4.85 -7.42 7.75
N ALA A 8 5.41 -6.88 6.67
CA ALA A 8 4.82 -5.75 5.95
C ALA A 8 3.44 -6.08 5.36
N LEU A 9 3.27 -7.27 4.79
CA LEU A 9 1.98 -7.74 4.27
C LEU A 9 0.92 -7.81 5.37
N ILE A 10 1.25 -8.42 6.51
CA ILE A 10 0.33 -8.54 7.65
C ILE A 10 -0.02 -7.16 8.20
N GLY A 11 0.96 -6.27 8.36
CA GLY A 11 0.73 -4.89 8.80
C GLY A 11 -0.20 -4.12 7.85
N ALA A 12 0.02 -4.25 6.54
CA ALA A 12 -0.83 -3.63 5.53
C ALA A 12 -2.27 -4.18 5.54
N PHE A 13 -2.43 -5.48 5.82
CA PHE A 13 -3.75 -6.09 5.94
C PHE A 13 -4.50 -5.58 7.18
N ILE A 14 -3.83 -5.53 8.34
CA ILE A 14 -4.43 -5.04 9.59
C ILE A 14 -4.85 -3.57 9.46
N THR A 15 -3.98 -2.72 8.92
CA THR A 15 -4.30 -1.30 8.69
C THR A 15 -5.49 -1.13 7.76
N THR A 16 -5.56 -1.90 6.67
CA THR A 16 -6.72 -1.88 5.75
C THR A 16 -8.03 -2.23 6.46
N ILE A 17 -8.02 -3.19 7.40
CA ILE A 17 -9.21 -3.56 8.19
C ILE A 17 -9.61 -2.44 9.15
N ILE A 18 -8.65 -1.81 9.82
CA ILE A 18 -8.91 -0.72 10.76
C ILE A 18 -9.45 0.51 10.04
N ASP A 19 -8.98 0.80 8.83
CA ASP A 19 -9.40 1.95 8.03
C ASP A 19 -10.73 1.71 7.30
N LEU A 20 -11.14 0.45 7.12
CA LEU A 20 -12.37 0.08 6.42
C LEU A 20 -13.64 0.70 7.01
N PRO A 21 -13.92 0.63 8.35
CA PRO A 21 -15.10 1.26 8.93
C PRO A 21 -15.10 2.77 8.73
N TRP A 22 -13.93 3.42 8.81
CA TRP A 22 -13.86 4.87 8.60
C TRP A 22 -14.16 5.26 7.16
N SER A 23 -13.59 4.50 6.21
CA SER A 23 -13.84 4.71 4.78
C SER A 23 -15.30 4.45 4.41
N LEU A 24 -15.94 3.43 5.01
CA LEU A 24 -17.37 3.16 4.83
C LEU A 24 -18.23 4.31 5.36
N TYR A 25 -17.92 4.81 6.55
CA TYR A 25 -18.67 5.93 7.14
C TYR A 25 -18.54 7.20 6.30
N SER A 26 -17.33 7.54 5.84
CA SER A 26 -17.13 8.71 4.98
C SER A 26 -17.97 8.63 3.71
N THR A 27 -17.90 7.51 2.99
CA THR A 27 -18.56 7.38 1.68
C THR A 27 -20.08 7.19 1.78
N PHE A 28 -20.56 6.32 2.68
CA PHE A 28 -21.98 5.97 2.73
C PHE A 28 -22.79 6.77 3.75
N VAL A 29 -22.16 7.53 4.65
CA VAL A 29 -22.87 8.40 5.60
C VAL A 29 -22.64 9.87 5.28
N ILE A 30 -21.39 10.30 5.16
CA ILE A 30 -21.07 11.73 4.97
C ILE A 30 -21.35 12.15 3.52
N GLU A 31 -20.74 11.47 2.54
CA GLU A 31 -20.90 11.81 1.13
C GLU A 31 -22.32 11.53 0.62
N GLU A 32 -22.97 10.46 1.09
CA GLU A 32 -24.37 10.18 0.76
C GLU A 32 -25.31 11.26 1.29
N ARG A 33 -25.12 11.74 2.54
CA ARG A 33 -25.92 12.83 3.13
C ARG A 33 -25.82 14.12 2.32
N HIS A 34 -24.67 14.38 1.69
CA HIS A 34 -24.45 15.56 0.85
C HIS A 34 -24.75 15.30 -0.63
N GLY A 35 -25.23 14.11 -1.01
CA GLY A 35 -25.58 13.76 -2.39
C GLY A 35 -24.39 13.56 -3.33
N PHE A 36 -23.16 13.52 -2.79
CA PHE A 36 -21.93 13.32 -3.55
C PHE A 36 -21.67 11.85 -3.89
N ASN A 37 -22.11 10.91 -3.05
CA ASN A 37 -21.87 9.50 -3.33
C ASN A 37 -22.64 9.05 -4.59
N LYS A 38 -21.92 8.37 -5.49
CA LYS A 38 -22.46 7.72 -6.70
C LYS A 38 -22.07 6.23 -6.76
N GLN A 39 -21.42 5.71 -5.72
CA GLN A 39 -20.90 4.35 -5.68
C GLN A 39 -21.86 3.41 -4.95
N THR A 40 -21.92 2.17 -5.40
CA THR A 40 -22.62 1.09 -4.70
C THR A 40 -21.68 0.38 -3.73
N LEU A 41 -22.21 -0.23 -2.67
CA LEU A 41 -21.41 -0.99 -1.68
C LEU A 41 -20.62 -2.13 -2.34
N GLY A 42 -21.22 -2.84 -3.30
CA GLY A 42 -20.53 -3.87 -4.07
C GLY A 42 -19.39 -3.33 -4.94
N PHE A 43 -19.54 -2.13 -5.51
CA PHE A 43 -18.46 -1.47 -6.26
C PHE A 43 -17.33 -1.03 -5.32
N PHE A 44 -17.65 -0.43 -4.18
CA PHE A 44 -16.69 0.01 -3.17
C PHE A 44 -15.79 -1.14 -2.68
N VAL A 45 -16.38 -2.27 -2.30
CA VAL A 45 -15.61 -3.44 -1.81
C VAL A 45 -14.72 -4.01 -2.93
N LYS A 46 -15.25 -4.13 -4.15
CA LYS A 46 -14.46 -4.60 -5.31
C LYS A 46 -13.30 -3.67 -5.61
N ASP A 47 -13.51 -2.36 -5.56
CA ASP A 47 -12.46 -1.36 -5.80
C ASP A 47 -11.38 -1.42 -4.71
N LYS A 48 -11.77 -1.51 -3.44
CA LYS A 48 -10.83 -1.65 -2.31
C LYS A 48 -9.97 -2.91 -2.42
N ILE A 49 -10.56 -4.06 -2.76
CA ILE A 49 -9.82 -5.31 -2.95
C ILE A 49 -8.83 -5.18 -4.12
N LYS A 50 -9.28 -4.64 -5.26
CA LYS A 50 -8.41 -4.43 -6.42
C LYS A 50 -7.24 -3.51 -6.10
N LYS A 51 -7.52 -2.37 -5.45
CA LYS A 51 -6.48 -1.42 -5.02
C LYS A 51 -5.49 -2.08 -4.07
N PHE A 52 -5.97 -2.84 -3.09
CA PHE A 52 -5.10 -3.56 -2.16
C PHE A 52 -4.16 -4.53 -2.90
N ILE A 53 -4.69 -5.36 -3.81
CA ILE A 53 -3.90 -6.32 -4.59
C ILE A 53 -2.84 -5.59 -5.44
N VAL A 54 -3.23 -4.53 -6.15
CA VAL A 54 -2.32 -3.77 -7.01
C VAL A 54 -1.20 -3.13 -6.18
N VAL A 55 -1.55 -2.50 -5.05
CA VAL A 55 -0.55 -1.89 -4.16
C VAL A 55 0.41 -2.94 -3.61
N GLN A 56 -0.08 -4.08 -3.13
CA GLN A 56 0.79 -5.15 -2.62
C GLN A 56 1.68 -5.76 -3.71
N ALA A 57 1.14 -5.96 -4.92
CA ALA A 57 1.89 -6.50 -6.05
C ALA A 57 3.09 -5.61 -6.44
N ILE A 58 2.98 -4.29 -6.25
CA ILE A 58 4.06 -3.35 -6.55
C ILE A 58 4.96 -3.13 -5.31
N ALA A 59 4.38 -2.93 -4.13
CA ALA A 59 5.11 -2.57 -2.93
C ALA A 59 6.00 -3.70 -2.39
N LEU A 60 5.57 -4.97 -2.47
CA LEU A 60 6.33 -6.10 -1.91
C LEU A 60 7.63 -6.39 -2.69
N PRO A 61 7.64 -6.45 -4.04
CA PRO A 61 8.89 -6.54 -4.79
C PRO A 61 9.80 -5.34 -4.55
N LEU A 62 9.22 -4.13 -4.47
CA LEU A 62 9.96 -2.91 -4.19
C LEU A 62 10.70 -2.99 -2.86
N LEU A 63 9.99 -3.39 -1.80
CA LEU A 63 10.54 -3.58 -0.47
C LEU A 63 11.63 -4.65 -0.48
N ALA A 64 11.44 -5.74 -1.23
CA ALA A 64 12.44 -6.78 -1.37
C ALA A 64 13.73 -6.26 -2.05
N CYS A 65 13.60 -5.47 -3.11
CA CYS A 65 14.72 -4.82 -3.79
C CYS A 65 15.47 -3.87 -2.86
N ILE A 66 14.75 -3.02 -2.12
CA ILE A 66 15.33 -2.09 -1.14
C ILE A 66 16.15 -2.86 -0.09
N ILE A 67 15.58 -3.92 0.48
CA ILE A 67 16.28 -4.72 1.50
C ILE A 67 17.52 -5.40 0.91
N GLN A 68 17.48 -5.83 -0.35
CA GLN A 68 18.66 -6.41 -1.02
C GLN A 68 19.76 -5.37 -1.24
N ILE A 69 19.42 -4.16 -1.67
CA ILE A 69 20.38 -3.05 -1.82
C ILE A 69 21.05 -2.74 -0.49
N VAL A 70 20.29 -2.69 0.61
CA VAL A 70 20.86 -2.45 1.95
C VAL A 70 21.78 -3.59 2.39
N LYS A 71 21.45 -4.85 2.07
CA LYS A 71 22.25 -6.01 2.46
C LYS A 71 23.58 -6.11 1.70
N VAL A 72 23.62 -5.69 0.44
CA VAL A 72 24.79 -5.85 -0.45
C VAL A 72 25.60 -4.56 -0.58
N GLY A 73 25.00 -3.40 -0.31
CA GLY A 73 25.54 -2.10 -0.71
C GLY A 73 26.78 -1.58 0.05
N GLY A 74 27.29 -2.28 1.06
CA GLY A 74 28.49 -1.87 1.81
C GLY A 74 28.37 -0.47 2.42
N ASP A 75 29.48 0.27 2.56
CA ASP A 75 29.48 1.61 3.21
C ASP A 75 28.71 2.68 2.41
N TYR A 76 28.56 2.50 1.09
CA TYR A 76 27.90 3.44 0.19
C TYR A 76 26.46 3.03 -0.19
N PHE A 77 25.86 2.07 0.53
CA PHE A 77 24.52 1.55 0.22
C PHE A 77 23.45 2.65 0.12
N PHE A 78 23.59 3.72 0.90
CA PHE A 78 22.63 4.83 0.95
C PHE A 78 22.57 5.61 -0.36
N ILE A 79 23.68 5.75 -1.10
CA ILE A 79 23.72 6.46 -2.39
C ILE A 79 22.99 5.64 -3.45
N ILE A 80 23.24 4.33 -3.48
CA ILE A 80 22.59 3.39 -4.41
C ILE A 80 21.10 3.32 -4.14
N LEU A 81 20.71 3.24 -2.86
CA LEU A 81 19.32 3.23 -2.42
C LEU A 81 18.61 4.54 -2.75
N TRP A 82 19.27 5.68 -2.54
CA TRP A 82 18.72 7.00 -2.90
C TRP A 82 18.47 7.10 -4.39
N LEU A 83 19.44 6.72 -5.24
CA LEU A 83 19.30 6.76 -6.68
C LEU A 83 18.20 5.81 -7.19
N PHE A 84 18.11 4.60 -6.60
CA PHE A 84 17.02 3.67 -6.85
C PHE A 84 15.65 4.28 -6.52
N CYS A 85 15.51 4.93 -5.36
CA CYS A 85 14.28 5.61 -4.98
C CYS A 85 13.92 6.76 -5.92
N VAL A 86 14.90 7.56 -6.37
CA VAL A 86 14.66 8.64 -7.35
C VAL A 86 14.10 8.07 -8.65
N ILE A 87 14.72 7.03 -9.21
CA ILE A 87 14.26 6.40 -10.46
C ILE A 87 12.83 5.85 -10.32
N LEU A 88 12.47 5.30 -9.17
CA LEU A 88 11.13 4.76 -8.93
C LEU A 88 10.06 5.83 -8.70
N SER A 89 10.47 7.01 -8.21
CA SER A 89 9.56 8.11 -7.91
C SER A 89 9.20 8.95 -9.15
N VAL A 90 10.03 8.87 -10.19
CA VAL A 90 9.84 9.53 -11.49
C VAL A 90 8.97 8.68 -12.38
#